data_AF-A0A959WVG7-F1
#
_entry.id   AF-A0A959WVG7-F1
#
_cell.length_a   1.000
_cell.length_b   1.000
_cell.length_c   1.000
_cell.angle_alpha   90.00
_cell.angle_beta   90.00
_cell.angle_gamma   90.00
#
_symmetry.space_group_name_H-M   'P 1'
#
loop_
_entity.id
_entity.type
_entity.pdbx_description
1 polymer ?
#
loop_
_entity_poly.entity_id
_entity_poly.type
_entity_poly.pdbx_seq_one_letter_code
_entity_poly.pdbx_strand_id
1 'polypeptide(L)'
;MSTDEPQAPPPPPHPPPAGDRPGAGGGAPWWRLPAIALAVALIASALFALSRDTRSPAGLETPADQARAACDLMARVPERFDVESAWQEQQYRLGAAEALAGLAAEGEPRYRPLAEAMARPRQVVTQAFSTDTPEFTAALEGVRAACRDA
;
A
#
# COMPACT_ATOMS: atom_id res chain seq x y z
N MET A 1 24.29 31.08 32.40
CA MET A 1 23.23 30.57 33.29
C MET A 1 22.97 29.14 32.88
N SER A 2 23.68 28.21 33.49
CA SER A 2 23.57 26.78 33.22
C SER A 2 22.65 26.20 34.28
N THR A 3 21.53 25.64 33.86
CA THR A 3 20.64 24.86 34.73
C THR A 3 21.24 23.47 34.90
N ASP A 4 21.71 23.23 36.12
CA ASP A 4 22.18 21.96 36.67
C ASP A 4 20.94 21.05 36.84
N GLU A 5 20.84 19.98 36.05
CA GLU A 5 19.75 19.00 36.14
C GLU A 5 20.14 17.91 37.16
N PRO A 6 19.35 17.68 38.24
CA PRO A 6 19.72 16.76 39.30
C PRO A 6 19.76 15.30 38.81
N GLN A 7 20.96 14.72 38.82
CA GLN A 7 21.22 13.33 38.47
C GLN A 7 20.58 12.38 39.49
N ALA A 8 19.67 11.52 39.04
CA ALA A 8 19.02 10.51 39.88
C ALA A 8 20.04 9.48 40.42
N PRO A 9 19.88 9.00 41.68
CA PRO A 9 20.80 8.03 42.27
C PRO A 9 20.75 6.68 41.54
N PRO A 10 21.88 5.95 41.47
CA PRO A 10 21.93 4.64 40.83
C PRO A 10 21.04 3.62 41.55
N PRO A 11 20.46 2.64 40.83
CA PRO A 11 19.66 1.58 41.44
C PRO A 11 20.50 0.70 42.38
N PRO A 12 19.89 0.12 43.44
CA PRO A 12 20.59 -0.76 44.36
C PRO A 12 21.07 -2.06 43.68
N PRO A 13 22.15 -2.68 44.19
CA PRO A 13 22.68 -3.92 43.64
C PRO A 13 21.67 -5.08 43.75
N HIS A 14 21.60 -5.88 42.69
CA HIS A 14 20.76 -7.08 42.64
C HIS A 14 21.27 -8.16 43.61
N PRO A 15 20.39 -8.86 44.36
CA PRO A 15 20.79 -10.02 45.15
C PRO A 15 21.21 -11.20 44.26
N PRO A 16 22.20 -12.03 44.67
CA PRO A 16 22.58 -13.25 43.97
C PRO A 16 21.47 -14.32 43.98
N PRO A 17 21.51 -15.28 43.04
CA PRO A 17 20.40 -16.17 42.70
C PRO A 17 20.06 -17.17 43.82
N ALA A 18 18.77 -17.29 44.11
CA ALA A 18 18.25 -18.42 44.88
C ALA A 18 18.24 -19.67 43.98
N GLY A 19 19.23 -20.54 44.17
CA GLY A 19 19.16 -21.94 43.78
C GLY A 19 18.25 -22.75 44.72
N ASP A 20 18.00 -24.00 44.31
CA ASP A 20 17.25 -25.09 44.96
C ASP A 20 15.74 -25.10 44.67
N ARG A 21 15.11 -26.16 44.10
CA ARG A 21 15.45 -27.58 43.91
C ARG A 21 14.62 -28.19 42.76
N PRO A 22 15.07 -29.28 42.11
CA PRO A 22 14.22 -30.08 41.24
C PRO A 22 13.24 -30.91 42.10
N GLY A 23 12.01 -30.41 42.20
CA GLY A 23 10.89 -31.08 42.86
C GLY A 23 10.03 -31.84 41.87
N ALA A 24 10.20 -33.16 41.87
CA ALA A 24 9.19 -34.21 41.71
C ALA A 24 7.88 -33.90 40.95
N GLY A 25 7.65 -34.68 39.89
CA GLY A 25 6.44 -35.50 39.80
C GLY A 25 5.14 -34.78 39.43
N GLY A 26 4.94 -34.57 38.14
CA GLY A 26 3.62 -34.35 37.57
C GLY A 26 3.66 -34.77 36.12
N GLY A 27 3.46 -36.06 35.84
CA GLY A 27 3.40 -36.58 34.48
C GLY A 27 2.46 -35.68 33.68
N ALA A 28 3.01 -34.98 32.67
CA ALA A 28 2.22 -34.17 31.77
C ALA A 28 1.13 -35.10 31.23
N PRO A 29 -0.14 -34.84 31.54
CA PRO A 29 -1.16 -35.82 31.23
C PRO A 29 -1.19 -35.98 29.72
N TRP A 30 -0.92 -37.19 29.26
CA TRP A 30 -0.84 -37.58 27.85
C TRP A 30 -2.10 -37.17 27.05
N TRP A 31 -3.22 -36.90 27.73
CA TRP A 31 -4.44 -36.31 27.17
C TRP A 31 -4.31 -34.83 26.74
N ARG A 32 -3.23 -34.12 27.08
CA ARG A 32 -3.00 -32.72 26.65
C ARG A 32 -2.33 -32.59 25.29
N LEU A 33 -1.67 -33.64 24.80
CA LEU A 33 -1.05 -33.67 23.46
C LEU A 33 -2.07 -33.44 22.33
N PRO A 34 -3.26 -34.09 22.29
CA PRO A 34 -4.24 -33.81 21.26
C PRO A 34 -4.81 -32.39 21.35
N ALA A 35 -4.96 -31.83 22.56
CA ALA A 35 -5.45 -30.47 22.75
C ALA A 35 -4.46 -29.42 22.22
N ILE A 36 -3.16 -29.62 22.44
CA ILE A 36 -2.11 -28.76 21.90
C ILE A 36 -2.04 -28.89 20.37
N ALA A 37 -2.09 -30.11 19.84
CA ALA A 37 -2.09 -30.34 18.39
C ALA A 37 -3.30 -29.69 17.70
N LEU A 38 -4.49 -29.77 18.32
CA LEU A 38 -5.69 -29.11 17.83
C LEU A 38 -5.56 -27.58 17.86
N ALA A 39 -5.02 -27.02 18.95
CA ALA A 39 -4.80 -25.58 19.05
C ALA A 39 -3.81 -25.07 17.99
N VAL A 40 -2.70 -25.79 17.77
CA VAL A 40 -1.72 -25.46 16.72
C VAL A 40 -2.35 -25.58 15.33
N ALA A 41 -3.12 -26.63 15.07
CA ALA A 41 -3.82 -26.81 13.80
C ALA A 41 -4.84 -25.69 13.55
N LEU A 42 -5.57 -25.25 14.58
CA LEU A 42 -6.52 -24.13 14.49
C LEU A 42 -5.81 -22.81 14.22
N ILE A 43 -4.69 -22.53 14.90
CA ILE A 43 -3.89 -21.32 14.66
C ILE A 43 -3.30 -21.34 13.25
N ALA A 44 -2.71 -22.45 12.81
CA ALA A 44 -2.17 -22.59 11.47
C ALA A 44 -3.26 -22.44 10.39
N SER A 45 -4.46 -22.97 10.64
CA SER A 45 -5.62 -22.83 9.74
C SER A 45 -6.10 -21.38 9.69
N ALA A 46 -6.15 -20.68 10.81
CA ALA A 46 -6.52 -19.26 10.87
C ALA A 46 -5.50 -18.38 10.14
N LEU A 47 -4.19 -18.62 10.33
CA LEU A 47 -3.13 -17.91 9.62
C LEU A 47 -3.17 -18.18 8.11
N PHE A 48 -3.44 -19.43 7.71
CA PHE A 48 -3.59 -19.80 6.30
C PHE A 48 -4.87 -19.24 5.65
N ALA A 49 -5.94 -19.07 6.44
CA ALA A 49 -7.15 -18.38 5.99
C ALA A 49 -6.90 -16.87 5.83
N LEU A 50 -6.21 -16.25 6.79
CA LEU A 50 -5.81 -14.84 6.74
C LEU A 50 -4.86 -14.54 5.57
N SER A 51 -3.93 -15.46 5.25
CA SER A 51 -3.05 -15.31 4.08
C SER A 51 -3.75 -15.52 2.73
N ARG A 52 -4.92 -16.16 2.72
CA ARG A 52 -5.81 -16.19 1.54
C ARG A 52 -6.67 -14.95 1.41
N ASP A 53 -6.91 -14.22 2.51
CA ASP A 53 -7.67 -12.97 2.50
C ASP A 53 -6.81 -11.76 2.13
N THR A 54 -5.48 -11.90 2.19
CA THR A 54 -4.54 -10.97 1.54
C THR A 54 -4.44 -11.19 0.02
N ARG A 55 -5.52 -11.65 -0.63
CA ARG A 55 -5.60 -11.52 -2.09
C ARG A 55 -5.55 -10.04 -2.42
N SER A 56 -4.62 -9.68 -3.30
CA SER A 56 -4.53 -8.38 -3.94
C SER A 56 -5.93 -7.85 -4.28
N PRO A 57 -6.16 -6.52 -4.22
CA PRO A 57 -7.45 -5.93 -4.60
C PRO A 57 -7.95 -6.61 -5.88
N ALA A 58 -9.09 -7.29 -5.78
CA ALA A 58 -9.59 -8.14 -6.84
C ALA A 58 -9.64 -7.35 -8.15
N GLY A 59 -8.87 -7.78 -9.16
CA GLY A 59 -8.82 -7.12 -10.46
C GLY A 59 -7.64 -6.16 -10.70
N LEU A 60 -6.45 -6.40 -10.12
CA LEU A 60 -5.19 -5.76 -10.55
C LEU A 60 -4.06 -6.80 -10.80
N GLU A 61 -4.43 -8.05 -11.05
CA GLU A 61 -3.49 -9.17 -11.13
C GLU A 61 -2.76 -9.24 -12.48
N THR A 62 -3.39 -8.72 -13.54
CA THR A 62 -2.81 -8.72 -14.88
C THR A 62 -2.47 -7.30 -15.34
N PRO A 63 -1.49 -7.13 -16.25
CA PRO A 63 -1.22 -5.85 -16.91
C PRO A 63 -2.47 -5.25 -17.55
N ALA A 64 -3.33 -6.09 -18.13
CA ALA A 64 -4.58 -5.64 -18.74
C ALA A 64 -5.59 -5.10 -17.71
N ASP A 65 -5.65 -5.68 -16.51
CA ASP A 65 -6.52 -5.17 -15.46
C ASP A 65 -6.01 -3.85 -14.90
N GLN A 66 -4.69 -3.71 -14.74
CA GLN A 66 -4.03 -2.48 -14.31
C GLN A 66 -4.24 -1.34 -15.32
N ALA A 67 -4.10 -1.62 -16.62
CA ALA A 67 -4.40 -0.67 -17.70
C ALA A 67 -5.86 -0.20 -17.66
N ARG A 68 -6.81 -1.13 -17.51
CA ARG A 68 -8.25 -0.80 -17.37
C ARG A 68 -8.53 0.06 -16.14
N ALA A 69 -7.96 -0.30 -14.99
CA ALA A 69 -8.13 0.48 -13.76
C ALA A 69 -7.52 1.90 -13.87
N ALA A 70 -6.40 2.05 -14.56
CA ALA A 70 -5.83 3.38 -14.86
C ALA A 70 -6.80 4.23 -15.70
N CYS A 71 -7.39 3.65 -16.74
CA CYS A 71 -8.39 4.33 -17.57
C CYS A 71 -9.66 4.69 -16.80
N ASP A 72 -10.15 3.80 -15.92
CA ASP A 72 -11.32 4.05 -15.08
C ASP A 72 -11.10 5.19 -14.07
N LEU A 73 -9.88 5.33 -13.54
CA LEU A 73 -9.52 6.47 -12.69
C LEU A 73 -9.52 7.77 -13.48
N MET A 74 -8.93 7.77 -14.67
CA MET A 74 -8.87 8.96 -15.53
C MET A 74 -10.23 9.40 -16.06
N ALA A 75 -11.16 8.46 -16.29
CA ALA A 75 -12.53 8.79 -16.69
C ALA A 75 -13.28 9.62 -15.63
N ARG A 76 -12.82 9.59 -14.37
CA ARG A 76 -13.38 10.36 -13.25
C ARG A 76 -12.71 11.71 -13.05
N VAL A 77 -11.61 11.98 -13.74
CA VAL A 77 -10.93 13.27 -13.69
C VAL A 77 -11.74 14.25 -14.55
N PRO A 78 -12.25 15.35 -13.97
CA PRO A 78 -13.00 16.33 -14.74
C PRO A 78 -12.06 17.06 -15.71
N GLU A 79 -12.62 17.55 -16.82
CA GLU A 79 -11.86 18.30 -17.83
C GLU A 79 -11.22 19.57 -17.28
N ARG A 80 -11.82 20.11 -16.22
CA ARG A 80 -11.36 21.29 -15.48
C ARG A 80 -11.73 21.11 -14.02
N PHE A 81 -10.87 21.60 -13.14
CA PHE A 81 -11.14 21.70 -11.72
C PHE A 81 -10.33 22.83 -11.10
N ASP A 82 -10.86 23.40 -10.03
CA ASP A 82 -10.13 24.37 -9.23
C ASP A 82 -8.98 23.69 -8.48
N VAL A 83 -7.76 24.10 -8.77
CA VAL A 83 -6.54 23.54 -8.18
C VAL A 83 -6.46 23.89 -6.69
N GLU A 84 -6.98 25.02 -6.23
CA GLU A 84 -6.90 25.38 -4.81
C GLU A 84 -7.74 24.45 -3.93
N SER A 85 -8.97 24.15 -4.37
CA SER A 85 -9.90 23.32 -3.57
C SER A 85 -9.81 21.82 -3.87
N ALA A 86 -9.50 21.40 -5.09
CA ALA A 86 -9.62 20.00 -5.52
C ALA A 86 -8.28 19.30 -5.81
N TRP A 87 -7.14 20.01 -5.76
CA TRP A 87 -5.87 19.43 -6.22
C TRP A 87 -5.49 18.14 -5.52
N GLN A 88 -5.61 18.04 -4.20
CA GLN A 88 -5.21 16.83 -3.46
C GLN A 88 -5.94 15.57 -3.97
N GLU A 89 -7.27 15.67 -4.09
CA GLU A 89 -8.10 14.57 -4.59
C GLU A 89 -7.70 14.18 -6.01
N GLN A 90 -7.52 15.16 -6.90
CA GLN A 90 -7.16 14.88 -8.29
C GLN A 90 -5.71 14.38 -8.41
N GLN A 91 -4.78 14.87 -7.58
CA GLN A 91 -3.41 14.37 -7.52
C GLN A 91 -3.37 12.88 -7.22
N TYR A 92 -4.17 12.42 -6.26
CA TYR A 92 -4.25 10.98 -5.94
C TYR A 92 -4.80 10.18 -7.11
N ARG A 93 -5.83 10.66 -7.81
CA ARG A 93 -6.35 9.98 -9.01
C ARG A 93 -5.32 9.92 -10.12
N LEU A 94 -4.70 11.06 -10.45
CA LEU A 94 -3.69 11.16 -11.51
C LEU A 94 -2.47 10.28 -11.20
N GLY A 95 -1.96 10.35 -9.97
CA GLY A 95 -0.82 9.55 -9.53
C GLY A 95 -1.12 8.04 -9.49
N ALA A 96 -2.32 7.65 -9.04
CA ALA A 96 -2.73 6.25 -9.06
C ALA A 96 -2.89 5.70 -10.49
N ALA A 97 -3.48 6.49 -11.40
CA ALA A 97 -3.60 6.10 -12.80
C ALA A 97 -2.22 5.96 -13.48
N GLU A 98 -1.31 6.92 -13.24
CA GLU A 98 0.07 6.87 -13.74
C GLU A 98 0.81 5.62 -13.24
N ALA A 99 0.71 5.31 -11.93
CA ALA A 99 1.36 4.14 -11.35
C ALA A 99 0.82 2.82 -11.93
N LEU A 100 -0.51 2.69 -12.08
CA LEU A 100 -1.14 1.50 -12.64
C LEU A 100 -0.77 1.29 -14.11
N ALA A 101 -0.75 2.35 -14.91
CA ALA A 101 -0.32 2.26 -16.30
C ALA A 101 1.18 1.93 -16.41
N GLY A 102 2.01 2.43 -15.49
CA GLY A 102 3.41 2.05 -15.34
C GLY A 102 3.58 0.55 -15.08
N LEU A 103 2.87 0.01 -14.08
CA LEU A 103 2.88 -1.43 -13.79
C LEU A 103 2.42 -2.28 -14.99
N ALA A 104 1.39 -1.83 -15.70
CA ALA A 104 0.94 -2.49 -16.92
C ALA A 104 2.04 -2.52 -17.98
N ALA A 105 2.76 -1.41 -18.18
CA ALA A 105 3.86 -1.30 -19.14
C ALA A 105 5.10 -2.11 -18.75
N GLU A 106 5.36 -2.28 -17.44
CA GLU A 106 6.41 -3.18 -16.92
C GLU A 106 6.07 -4.65 -17.20
N GLY A 107 4.81 -5.04 -17.00
CA GLY A 107 4.35 -6.41 -17.28
C GLY A 107 4.21 -6.72 -18.77
N GLU A 108 3.71 -5.76 -19.56
CA GLU A 108 3.48 -5.90 -21.00
C GLU A 108 3.87 -4.60 -21.76
N PRO A 109 4.97 -4.61 -22.54
CA PRO A 109 5.50 -3.41 -23.18
C PRO A 109 4.55 -2.67 -24.12
N ARG A 110 3.49 -3.33 -24.61
CA ARG A 110 2.45 -2.70 -25.43
C ARG A 110 1.72 -1.56 -24.72
N TYR A 111 1.71 -1.53 -23.38
CA TYR A 111 1.08 -0.46 -22.60
C TYR A 111 2.00 0.75 -22.34
N ARG A 112 3.24 0.77 -22.85
CA ARG A 112 4.11 1.96 -22.72
C ARG A 112 3.47 3.27 -23.21
N PRO A 113 2.79 3.31 -24.37
CA PRO A 113 2.11 4.52 -24.82
C PRO A 113 1.03 5.00 -23.83
N LEU A 114 0.33 4.06 -23.17
CA LEU A 114 -0.63 4.39 -22.11
C LEU A 114 0.06 5.03 -20.91
N ALA A 115 1.14 4.43 -20.41
CA ALA A 115 1.91 4.98 -19.28
C ALA A 115 2.43 6.40 -19.57
N GLU A 116 2.97 6.62 -20.78
CA GLU A 116 3.44 7.94 -21.21
C GLU A 116 2.30 8.96 -21.29
N ALA A 117 1.13 8.57 -21.80
CA ALA A 117 -0.04 9.45 -21.86
C ALA A 117 -0.53 9.82 -20.45
N MET A 118 -0.58 8.85 -19.54
CA MET A 118 -1.06 9.02 -18.15
C MET A 118 -0.23 10.00 -17.32
N ALA A 119 1.08 10.13 -17.61
CA ALA A 119 1.96 11.05 -16.89
C ALA A 119 1.72 12.53 -17.25
N ARG A 120 1.19 12.83 -18.45
CA ARG A 120 1.11 14.20 -18.97
C ARG A 120 0.16 15.12 -18.19
N PRO A 121 -1.07 14.74 -17.84
CA PRO A 121 -1.98 15.65 -17.14
C PRO A 121 -1.41 16.15 -15.82
N ARG A 122 -0.77 15.26 -15.03
CA ARG A 122 -0.13 15.63 -13.76
C ARG A 122 1.02 16.61 -13.97
N GLN A 123 1.87 16.37 -14.98
CA GLN A 123 2.96 17.29 -15.31
C GLN A 123 2.43 18.68 -15.69
N VAL A 124 1.41 18.75 -16.53
CA VAL A 124 0.83 20.03 -16.97
C VAL A 124 0.30 20.82 -15.77
N VAL A 125 -0.52 20.20 -14.91
CA VAL A 125 -1.07 20.94 -13.76
C VAL A 125 0.03 21.32 -12.77
N THR A 126 1.05 20.47 -12.57
CA THR A 126 2.17 20.79 -11.67
C THR A 126 3.02 21.95 -12.20
N GLN A 127 3.12 22.13 -13.52
CA GLN A 127 3.88 23.22 -14.13
C GLN A 127 3.07 24.51 -14.24
N ALA A 128 1.80 24.42 -14.63
CA ALA A 128 0.94 25.56 -14.87
C ALA A 128 0.18 26.05 -13.62
N PHE A 129 0.10 25.21 -12.57
CA PHE A 129 -0.76 25.40 -11.40
C PHE A 129 -2.23 25.71 -11.77
N SER A 130 -2.66 25.21 -12.94
CA SER A 130 -4.00 25.44 -13.49
C SER A 130 -4.40 24.29 -14.41
N THR A 131 -5.70 24.06 -14.51
CA THR A 131 -6.33 23.12 -15.47
C THR A 131 -7.02 23.86 -16.63
N ASP A 132 -7.14 25.19 -16.55
CA ASP A 132 -7.73 26.05 -17.58
C ASP A 132 -6.71 26.35 -18.70
N THR A 133 -6.04 25.31 -19.17
CA THR A 133 -5.02 25.41 -20.21
C THR A 133 -5.35 24.48 -21.38
N PRO A 134 -5.07 24.89 -22.62
CA PRO A 134 -5.21 24.00 -23.76
C PRO A 134 -4.32 22.76 -23.64
N GLU A 135 -3.17 22.87 -22.97
CA GLU A 135 -2.25 21.76 -22.71
C GLU A 135 -2.88 20.69 -21.82
N PHE A 136 -3.64 21.07 -20.78
CA PHE A 136 -4.30 20.10 -19.91
C PHE A 136 -5.42 19.36 -20.66
N THR A 137 -6.19 20.10 -21.46
CA THR A 137 -7.23 19.52 -22.31
C THR A 137 -6.63 18.52 -23.31
N ALA A 138 -5.56 18.90 -24.00
CA ALA A 138 -4.85 18.03 -24.94
C ALA A 138 -4.24 16.80 -24.24
N ALA A 139 -3.76 16.94 -23.00
CA ALA A 139 -3.24 15.82 -22.22
C ALA A 139 -4.35 14.81 -21.89
N LEU A 140 -5.54 15.26 -21.47
CA LEU A 140 -6.69 14.38 -21.22
C LEU A 140 -7.18 13.70 -22.50
N GLU A 141 -7.19 14.39 -23.64
CA GLU A 141 -7.49 13.79 -24.94
C GLU A 141 -6.48 12.70 -25.33
N GLY A 142 -5.19 12.95 -25.09
CA GLY A 142 -4.13 11.95 -25.29
C GLY A 142 -4.35 10.69 -24.45
N VAL A 143 -4.74 10.85 -23.18
CA VAL A 143 -5.13 9.73 -22.30
C VAL A 143 -6.33 8.97 -22.87
N ARG A 144 -7.38 9.67 -23.28
CA ARG A 144 -8.58 9.04 -23.86
C ARG A 144 -8.27 8.26 -25.14
N ALA A 145 -7.38 8.78 -25.98
CA ALA A 145 -6.90 8.08 -27.17
C ALA A 145 -6.15 6.80 -26.77
N ALA A 146 -5.17 6.92 -25.87
CA ALA A 146 -4.41 5.76 -25.40
C ALA A 146 -5.29 4.69 -24.75
N CYS A 147 -6.32 5.08 -24.00
CA CYS A 147 -7.28 4.14 -23.40
C CYS A 147 -8.17 3.40 -24.41
N ARG A 148 -8.37 3.93 -25.63
CA ARG A 148 -9.09 3.19 -26.69
C ARG A 148 -8.21 2.14 -27.36
N ASP A 149 -6.90 2.33 -27.32
CA ASP A 149 -5.91 1.50 -27.98
C ASP A 149 -5.22 0.49 -27.03
N ALA A 150 -5.53 0.56 -25.73
CA ALA A 150 -4.98 -0.27 -24.66
C ALA A 150 -5.66 -1.65 -24.55
#